data_AF-A0A2J8VPI9-F1
#
_entry.id   AF-A0A2J8VPI9-F1
#
_cell.length_a   1.000
_cell.length_b   1.000
_cell.length_c   1.000
_cell.angle_alpha   90.00
_cell.angle_beta   90.00
_cell.angle_gamma   90.00
#
_symmetry.space_group_name_H-M   'P 1'
#
loop_
_entity.id
_entity.type
_entity.pdbx_description
1 polymer ?
#
loop_
_entity_poly.entity_id
_entity_poly.type
_entity_poly.pdbx_seq_one_letter_code
_entity_poly.pdbx_strand_id
1 'polypeptide(L)'
;RTQTQKEEEEEKPQTTYSAFIQLLPVLVIVIISVITQLLATNPPYSLFYKSTLGYTISRETQNLQVPYFVDKNFDKAYRGASLHDLEKTIEKDYIDYIQSSCWKEKQQRATLLTEVLAHV
;
A
#
# COMPACT_ATOMS: atom_id res chain seq x y z
N ARG A 1 38.45 -61.84 -22.36
CA ARG A 1 37.62 -60.60 -22.37
C ARG A 1 36.94 -60.57 -21.01
N THR A 2 37.48 -59.85 -20.04
CA THR A 2 36.93 -59.77 -18.69
C THR A 2 36.86 -58.30 -18.32
N GLN A 3 35.68 -57.91 -17.83
CA GLN A 3 35.13 -56.56 -17.81
C GLN A 3 35.74 -55.68 -16.72
N THR A 4 35.87 -54.40 -17.06
CA THR A 4 36.26 -53.27 -16.23
C THR A 4 35.10 -52.86 -15.31
N GLN A 5 35.35 -52.64 -14.03
CA GLN A 5 34.46 -51.87 -13.16
C GLN A 5 35.33 -50.89 -12.37
N LYS A 6 35.24 -49.62 -12.76
CA LYS A 6 35.88 -48.48 -12.12
C LYS A 6 34.73 -47.73 -11.43
N GLU A 7 34.62 -47.85 -10.12
CA GLU A 7 33.71 -47.06 -9.31
C GLU A 7 34.36 -45.69 -9.10
N GLU A 8 33.90 -44.69 -9.85
CA GLU A 8 34.11 -43.28 -9.50
C GLU A 8 32.94 -42.87 -8.61
N GLU A 9 33.26 -42.73 -7.32
CA GLU A 9 32.36 -42.25 -6.27
C GLU A 9 32.03 -40.78 -6.56
N GLU A 10 30.82 -40.57 -7.09
CA GLU A 10 30.26 -39.29 -7.50
C GLU A 10 30.18 -38.37 -6.28
N GLU A 11 31.00 -37.31 -6.26
CA GLU A 11 31.05 -36.27 -5.22
C GLU A 11 29.77 -35.42 -5.25
N LYS A 12 28.69 -36.04 -4.80
CA LYS A 12 27.47 -35.51 -4.16
C LYS A 12 27.26 -33.98 -4.28
N PRO A 13 26.47 -33.51 -5.26
CA PRO A 13 26.04 -32.10 -5.43
C PRO A 13 25.12 -31.54 -4.31
N GLN A 14 25.08 -32.17 -3.13
CA GLN A 14 24.05 -31.90 -2.11
C GLN A 14 24.23 -30.57 -1.38
N THR A 15 25.45 -30.03 -1.31
CA THR A 15 25.72 -28.72 -0.71
C THR A 15 25.11 -27.60 -1.55
N THR A 16 25.28 -27.68 -2.87
CA THR A 16 24.70 -26.75 -3.84
C THR A 16 23.17 -26.86 -3.88
N TYR A 17 22.63 -28.08 -3.87
CA TYR A 17 21.18 -28.30 -3.81
C TYR A 17 20.54 -27.71 -2.55
N SER A 18 21.20 -27.86 -1.39
CA SER A 18 20.76 -27.28 -0.12
C SER A 18 20.71 -25.75 -0.16
N ALA A 19 21.73 -25.11 -0.73
CA ALA A 19 21.78 -23.65 -0.88
C ALA A 19 20.67 -23.10 -1.80
N PHE A 20 20.38 -23.78 -2.91
CA PHE A 20 19.28 -23.39 -3.82
C PHE A 20 17.91 -23.57 -3.18
N ILE A 21 17.70 -24.66 -2.43
CA ILE A 21 16.44 -24.91 -1.70
C ILE A 21 16.21 -23.84 -0.62
N GLN A 22 17.26 -23.33 0.02
CA GLN A 22 17.16 -22.24 1.01
C GLN A 22 16.78 -20.88 0.37
N LEU A 23 17.12 -20.67 -0.90
CA LEU A 23 16.82 -19.42 -1.61
C LEU A 23 15.36 -19.37 -2.10
N LEU A 24 14.73 -20.53 -2.30
CA LEU A 24 13.34 -20.65 -2.75
C LEU A 24 12.33 -19.97 -1.81
N PRO A 25 12.36 -20.15 -0.46
CA PRO A 25 11.52 -19.40 0.47
C PRO A 25 11.64 -17.88 0.34
N VAL A 26 12.87 -17.36 0.19
CA VAL A 26 13.12 -15.92 0.02
C VAL A 26 12.49 -15.43 -1.28
N LEU A 27 12.66 -16.19 -2.36
CA LEU A 27 12.11 -15.88 -3.67
C LEU A 27 10.57 -15.86 -3.64
N VAL A 28 9.94 -16.82 -2.95
CA VAL A 28 8.48 -16.87 -2.75
C VAL A 28 7.97 -15.62 -2.02
N ILE A 29 8.65 -15.18 -0.95
CA ILE A 29 8.26 -13.96 -0.21
C ILE A 29 8.36 -12.72 -1.11
N VAL A 30 9.41 -12.61 -1.91
CA VAL A 30 9.57 -11.50 -2.86
C VAL A 30 8.46 -11.50 -3.90
N ILE A 31 8.15 -12.67 -4.49
CA ILE A 31 7.05 -12.80 -5.45
C ILE A 31 5.72 -12.40 -4.82
N ILE A 32 5.40 -12.90 -3.63
CA ILE A 32 4.15 -12.55 -2.91
C ILE A 32 4.11 -11.04 -2.67
N SER A 33 5.23 -10.43 -2.28
CA SER A 33 5.30 -8.99 -2.02
C SER A 33 5.01 -8.16 -3.28
N VAL A 34 5.55 -8.55 -4.43
CA VAL A 34 5.29 -7.89 -5.71
C VAL A 34 3.85 -8.12 -6.16
N ILE A 35 3.33 -9.35 -6.07
CA ILE A 35 1.93 -9.66 -6.41
C ILE A 35 0.98 -8.84 -5.53
N THR A 36 1.27 -8.71 -4.23
CA THR A 36 0.46 -7.90 -3.30
C THR A 36 0.44 -6.43 -3.73
N GLN A 37 1.57 -5.87 -4.18
CA GLN A 37 1.64 -4.50 -4.71
C GLN A 37 0.88 -4.35 -6.04
N LEU A 38 0.91 -5.36 -6.91
CA LEU A 38 0.19 -5.35 -8.19
C LEU A 38 -1.33 -5.50 -8.01
N LEU A 39 -1.76 -6.26 -7.00
CA LEU A 39 -3.17 -6.45 -6.64
C LEU A 39 -3.71 -5.33 -5.75
N ALA A 40 -2.86 -4.42 -5.26
CA ALA A 40 -3.28 -3.25 -4.52
C ALA A 40 -4.18 -2.42 -5.43
N THR A 41 -5.48 -2.65 -5.31
CA THR A 41 -6.50 -1.90 -6.02
C THR A 41 -6.42 -0.47 -5.55
N ASN A 42 -6.40 0.46 -6.50
CA ASN A 42 -6.51 1.87 -6.18
C ASN A 42 -7.79 2.06 -5.33
N PRO A 43 -7.73 2.86 -4.25
CA PRO A 43 -8.89 3.06 -3.38
C PRO A 43 -10.11 3.56 -4.17
N PRO A 44 -11.34 3.34 -3.70
CA PRO A 44 -12.53 3.74 -4.46
C PRO A 44 -12.75 5.25 -4.57
N TYR A 45 -12.01 6.06 -3.78
CA TYR A 45 -12.07 7.52 -3.77
C TYR A 45 -10.73 8.13 -3.36
N SER A 46 -10.64 9.46 -3.46
CA SER A 46 -9.64 10.27 -2.78
C SER A 46 -10.27 11.54 -2.21
N LEU A 47 -9.83 11.99 -1.04
CA LEU A 47 -10.21 13.31 -0.49
C LEU A 47 -9.63 14.48 -1.31
N PHE A 48 -8.72 14.21 -2.24
CA PHE A 48 -8.04 15.21 -3.05
C PHE A 48 -8.08 14.83 -4.52
N TYR A 49 -8.12 15.83 -5.39
CA TYR A 49 -8.03 15.64 -6.82
C TYR A 49 -6.72 14.94 -7.19
N LYS A 50 -6.81 13.83 -7.94
CA LYS A 50 -5.65 13.07 -8.41
C LYS A 50 -5.87 12.58 -9.85
N SER A 51 -5.45 13.41 -10.80
CA SER A 51 -5.57 13.10 -12.24
C SER A 51 -4.85 11.82 -12.64
N THR A 52 -3.72 11.49 -12.02
CA THR A 52 -2.91 10.30 -12.36
C THR A 52 -3.63 8.98 -12.06
N LEU A 53 -4.57 8.99 -11.10
CA LEU A 53 -5.37 7.84 -10.70
C LEU A 53 -6.81 7.91 -11.25
N GLY A 54 -7.13 8.95 -12.03
CA GLY A 54 -8.47 9.15 -12.57
C GLY A 54 -9.51 9.69 -11.58
N TYR A 55 -9.10 10.09 -10.36
CA TYR A 55 -9.98 10.73 -9.38
C TYR A 55 -10.18 12.21 -9.73
N THR A 56 -11.03 12.46 -10.71
CA THR A 56 -11.29 13.79 -11.26
C THR A 56 -12.72 14.26 -11.08
N ILE A 57 -13.65 13.36 -10.76
CA ILE A 57 -15.06 13.67 -10.60
C ILE A 57 -15.31 14.03 -9.14
N SER A 58 -15.66 15.29 -8.89
CA SER A 58 -15.96 15.80 -7.55
C SER A 58 -17.38 15.40 -7.12
N ARG A 59 -17.51 15.01 -5.85
CA ARG A 59 -18.75 14.69 -5.15
C ARG A 59 -18.67 15.18 -3.72
N GLU A 60 -19.81 15.21 -3.03
CA GLU A 60 -19.89 15.53 -1.61
C GLU A 60 -20.70 14.46 -0.89
N THR A 61 -20.29 14.11 0.33
CA THR A 61 -21.06 13.17 1.16
C THR A 61 -22.39 13.79 1.58
N GLN A 62 -23.43 12.98 1.78
CA GLN A 62 -24.76 13.51 2.04
C GLN A 62 -24.92 14.16 3.42
N ASN A 63 -24.15 13.71 4.42
CA ASN A 63 -24.34 14.12 5.81
C ASN A 63 -23.46 15.31 6.19
N LEU A 64 -22.13 15.18 6.05
CA LEU A 64 -21.19 16.26 6.41
C LEU A 64 -20.73 17.11 5.22
N GLN A 65 -21.21 16.83 4.01
CA GLN A 65 -20.82 17.55 2.78
C GLN A 65 -19.31 17.55 2.55
N VAL A 66 -18.64 16.44 2.89
CA VAL A 66 -17.20 16.31 2.71
C VAL A 66 -16.91 16.13 1.22
N PRO A 67 -16.08 16.99 0.59
CA PRO A 67 -15.72 16.85 -0.81
C PRO A 67 -14.78 15.66 -1.00
N TYR A 68 -15.07 14.84 -2.01
CA TYR A 68 -14.24 13.71 -2.42
C TYR A 68 -14.25 13.55 -3.94
N PHE A 69 -13.26 12.82 -4.45
CA PHE A 69 -13.01 12.62 -5.87
C PHE A 69 -13.03 11.14 -6.21
N VAL A 70 -13.69 10.80 -7.32
CA VAL A 70 -13.88 9.44 -7.79
C VAL A 70 -13.58 9.31 -9.27
N ASP A 71 -13.48 8.07 -9.75
CA ASP A 71 -13.34 7.77 -11.17
C ASP A 71 -14.71 7.70 -11.90
N LYS A 72 -14.65 7.63 -13.23
CA LYS A 72 -15.83 7.57 -14.13
C LYS A 72 -16.73 6.35 -13.97
N ASN A 73 -16.26 5.27 -13.35
CA ASN A 73 -16.99 4.03 -13.13
C ASN A 73 -17.58 3.95 -11.72
N PHE A 74 -17.34 4.93 -10.86
CA PHE A 74 -17.80 4.94 -9.47
C PHE A 74 -19.29 4.63 -9.31
N ASP A 75 -20.15 5.31 -10.08
CA ASP A 75 -21.60 5.11 -10.01
C ASP A 75 -22.03 3.68 -10.35
N LYS A 76 -21.23 2.93 -11.13
CA LYS A 76 -21.53 1.52 -11.43
C LYS A 76 -21.26 0.61 -10.22
N ALA A 77 -20.32 0.98 -9.36
CA ALA A 77 -19.87 0.17 -8.23
C ALA A 77 -20.58 0.53 -6.91
N TYR A 78 -20.89 1.81 -6.69
CA TYR A 78 -21.44 2.31 -5.41
C TYR A 78 -22.79 3.00 -5.60
N ARG A 79 -23.84 2.44 -4.98
CA ARG A 79 -25.21 2.99 -4.99
C ARG A 79 -25.98 2.58 -3.73
N GLY A 80 -26.96 3.38 -3.33
CA GLY A 80 -27.85 3.05 -2.21
C GLY A 80 -27.06 2.79 -0.92
N ALA A 81 -27.28 1.64 -0.29
CA ALA A 81 -26.63 1.29 0.98
C ALA A 81 -25.09 1.26 0.90
N SER A 82 -24.52 0.73 -0.20
CA SER A 82 -23.05 0.67 -0.32
C SER A 82 -22.42 2.05 -0.49
N LEU A 83 -23.13 2.99 -1.12
CA LEU A 83 -22.70 4.38 -1.19
C LEU A 83 -22.78 5.04 0.20
N HIS A 84 -23.85 4.82 0.94
CA HIS A 84 -24.02 5.36 2.29
C HIS A 84 -22.93 4.90 3.26
N ASP A 85 -22.60 3.60 3.25
CA ASP A 85 -21.54 3.06 4.10
C ASP A 85 -20.15 3.56 3.69
N LEU A 86 -19.92 3.75 2.39
CA LEU A 86 -18.70 4.38 1.88
C LEU A 86 -18.61 5.85 2.33
N GLU A 87 -19.68 6.62 2.20
CA GLU A 87 -19.71 8.04 2.60
C GLU A 87 -19.44 8.21 4.10
N LYS A 88 -19.98 7.34 4.97
CA LYS A 88 -19.60 7.34 6.40
C LYS A 88 -18.11 7.11 6.63
N THR A 89 -17.50 6.24 5.82
CA THR A 89 -16.06 5.96 5.90
C THR A 89 -15.26 7.18 5.44
N ILE A 90 -15.66 7.82 4.33
CA ILE A 90 -15.06 9.07 3.83
C ILE A 90 -15.12 10.16 4.90
N GLU A 91 -16.27 10.32 5.56
CA GLU A 91 -16.47 11.31 6.63
C GLU A 91 -15.54 11.05 7.82
N LYS A 92 -15.42 9.79 8.24
CA LYS A 92 -14.50 9.39 9.30
C LYS A 92 -13.04 9.71 8.92
N ASP A 93 -12.62 9.30 7.73
CA ASP A 93 -11.26 9.54 7.24
C ASP A 93 -10.94 11.03 7.15
N TYR A 94 -11.92 11.84 6.76
CA TYR A 94 -11.77 13.29 6.72
C TYR A 94 -11.56 13.88 8.13
N ILE A 95 -12.34 13.45 9.11
CA ILE A 95 -12.16 13.88 10.51
C ILE A 95 -10.76 13.48 11.00
N ASP A 96 -10.36 12.24 10.79
CA ASP A 96 -9.03 11.73 11.18
C ASP A 96 -7.91 12.54 10.47
N TYR A 97 -8.10 12.87 9.19
CA TYR A 97 -7.19 13.73 8.43
C TYR A 97 -7.04 15.12 9.06
N ILE A 98 -8.15 15.81 9.36
CA ILE A 98 -8.12 17.16 9.96
C ILE A 98 -7.45 17.13 11.33
N GLN A 99 -7.78 16.15 12.17
CA GLN A 99 -7.16 15.99 13.49
C GLN A 99 -5.65 15.75 13.38
N SER A 100 -5.23 14.84 12.48
CA SER A 100 -3.81 14.57 12.26
C SER A 100 -3.06 15.80 11.71
N SER A 101 -3.71 16.59 10.87
CA SER A 101 -3.14 17.80 10.28
C SER A 101 -2.95 18.89 11.34
N CYS A 102 -3.94 19.08 12.21
CA CYS A 102 -3.84 19.98 13.35
C CYS A 102 -2.71 19.58 14.31
N TRP A 103 -2.58 18.29 14.62
CA TRP A 103 -1.48 17.79 15.45
C TRP A 103 -0.11 18.07 14.83
N LYS A 104 0.03 17.81 13.52
CA LYS A 104 1.27 18.09 12.78
C LYS A 104 1.61 19.58 12.78
N GLU A 105 0.64 20.45 12.54
CA GLU A 105 0.87 21.90 12.56
C GLU A 105 1.31 22.38 13.95
N LYS A 106 0.65 21.90 15.01
CA LYS A 106 1.02 22.22 16.40
C LYS A 106 2.46 21.78 16.70
N GLN A 107 2.84 20.57 16.27
CA GLN A 107 4.20 20.06 16.45
C GLN A 107 5.21 20.88 15.66
N GLN A 108 4.93 21.21 14.39
CA GLN A 108 5.81 22.03 13.56
C GLN A 108 6.05 23.40 14.19
N ARG A 109 4.99 24.06 14.68
CA ARG A 109 5.12 25.34 15.40
C ARG A 109 6.03 25.22 16.63
N ALA A 110 5.83 24.18 17.45
CA ALA A 110 6.67 23.95 18.63
C ALA A 110 8.14 23.67 18.28
N THR A 111 8.39 22.87 17.23
CA THR A 111 9.73 22.58 16.73
C THR A 111 10.43 23.86 16.26
N LEU A 112 9.77 24.69 15.44
CA LEU A 112 10.34 25.95 14.96
C LEU A 112 10.66 26.91 16.11
N LEU A 113 9.79 27.02 17.11
CA LEU A 113 10.06 27.86 18.30
C LEU A 113 11.28 27.37 19.07
N THR A 114 11.41 26.05 19.23
CA THR A 114 12.55 25.45 19.93
C THR A 114 13.86 25.67 19.15
N GLU A 115 13.82 25.57 17.82
CA GLU A 115 14.97 25.86 16.96
C GLU A 115 15.41 27.32 17.05
N VAL A 116 14.48 28.28 17.03
CA VAL A 116 14.79 29.71 17.18
C VAL A 116 15.41 30.00 18.54
N LEU A 117 14.85 29.45 19.63
CA LEU A 117 15.38 29.62 20.98
C LEU A 117 16.78 29.01 21.16
N ALA A 118 17.13 27.96 20.40
CA ALA A 118 18.47 27.39 20.45
C ALA A 118 19.56 28.29 19.83
N HIS A 119 19.19 29.33 19.09
CA HIS A 119 20.10 30.26 18.41
C HIS A 119 20.17 31.64 19.07
N VAL A 120 19.48 31.87 20.19
CA VAL A 120 19.51 33.09 21.01
C VAL A 120 20.22 32.80 22.32
#